data_AF-A0AAV7XML3-F1
#
_entry.id   AF-A0AAV7XML3-F1
#
_cell.length_a   1.000
_cell.length_b   1.000
_cell.length_c   1.000
_cell.angle_alpha   90.00
_cell.angle_beta   90.00
_cell.angle_gamma   90.00
#
_symmetry.space_group_name_H-M   'P 1'
#
loop_
_entity.id
_entity.type
_entity.pdbx_description
1 polymer ?
#
loop_
_entity_poly.entity_id
_entity_poly.type
_entity_poly.pdbx_seq_one_letter_code
_entity_poly.pdbx_strand_id
1 'polypeptide(L)'
;MLGENLSYRQPLAHVSDFIYRMTGWRIPLFVGRGPGPFYHRWGFLPLRVPHAFVVGAPIEVRKTIDPTVEEIEALHSQYAEAVRKLYEECSPRYSSANLPLVIVT
;
A
#
# COMPACT_ATOMS: atom_id res chain seq x y z
N MET A 1 1.74 -2.15 -2.12
CA MET A 1 0.94 -3.12 -2.91
C MET A 1 0.40 -4.34 -2.11
N LEU A 2 0.34 -4.30 -0.76
CA LEU A 2 -0.28 -5.38 0.04
C LEU A 2 -1.73 -5.04 0.48
N GLY A 3 -2.10 -3.76 0.56
CA GLY A 3 -3.44 -3.32 0.97
C GLY A 3 -4.54 -3.58 -0.07
N GLU A 4 -4.22 -3.49 -1.37
CA GLU A 4 -5.20 -3.70 -2.46
C GLU A 4 -5.61 -5.18 -2.58
N ASN A 5 -4.70 -6.11 -2.26
CA ASN A 5 -4.92 -7.55 -2.38
C ASN A 5 -5.83 -8.15 -1.29
N LEU A 6 -6.05 -7.43 -0.18
CA LEU A 6 -6.98 -7.86 0.87
C LEU A 6 -8.45 -7.64 0.46
N SER A 7 -8.72 -6.70 -0.43
CA SER A 7 -10.03 -6.58 -1.08
C SER A 7 -10.29 -7.71 -2.08
N TYR A 8 -9.23 -8.26 -2.68
CA TYR A 8 -9.33 -9.21 -3.80
C TYR A 8 -9.34 -10.68 -3.37
N ARG A 9 -8.83 -11.01 -2.17
CA ARG A 9 -8.88 -12.38 -1.60
C ARG A 9 -10.23 -12.71 -0.94
N GLN A 10 -11.32 -12.16 -1.47
CA GLN A 10 -12.67 -12.40 -0.96
C GLN A 10 -13.37 -13.39 -1.89
N PRO A 11 -14.20 -14.31 -1.36
CA PRO A 11 -14.87 -15.32 -2.18
C PRO A 11 -15.75 -14.72 -3.29
N LEU A 12 -16.16 -13.46 -3.13
CA LEU A 12 -16.98 -12.71 -4.09
C LEU A 12 -16.17 -12.01 -5.21
N ALA A 13 -14.83 -12.13 -5.22
CA ALA A 13 -14.00 -11.51 -6.26
C ALA A 13 -14.38 -12.00 -7.67
N HIS A 14 -14.68 -13.31 -7.80
CA HIS A 14 -15.14 -13.91 -9.05
C HIS A 14 -16.48 -13.31 -9.55
N VAL A 15 -17.34 -12.89 -8.63
CA VAL A 15 -18.63 -12.26 -8.96
C VAL A 15 -18.41 -10.82 -9.43
N SER A 16 -17.56 -10.06 -8.75
CA SER A 16 -17.19 -8.70 -9.18
C SER A 16 -16.52 -8.70 -10.56
N ASP A 17 -15.62 -9.66 -10.81
CA ASP A 17 -14.98 -9.81 -12.12
C ASP A 17 -15.96 -10.25 -13.21
N PHE A 18 -16.91 -11.13 -12.90
CA PHE A 18 -17.97 -11.51 -13.83
C PHE A 18 -18.84 -10.30 -14.21
N ILE A 19 -19.27 -9.50 -13.23
CA ILE A 19 -20.03 -8.26 -13.45
C ILE A 19 -19.22 -7.26 -14.28
N TYR A 20 -17.93 -7.10 -13.98
CA TYR A 20 -17.03 -6.23 -14.73
C TYR A 20 -16.92 -6.66 -16.19
N ARG A 21 -16.76 -7.97 -16.45
CA ARG A 21 -16.68 -8.49 -17.83
C ARG A 21 -17.97 -8.28 -18.62
N MET A 22 -19.13 -8.24 -17.96
CA MET A 22 -20.41 -8.01 -18.64
C MET A 22 -20.76 -6.52 -18.79
N THR A 23 -20.46 -5.69 -17.79
CA THR A 23 -20.96 -4.31 -17.70
C THR A 23 -19.89 -3.24 -17.82
N GLY A 24 -18.61 -3.62 -17.77
CA GLY A 24 -17.48 -2.70 -17.72
C GLY A 24 -17.29 -2.00 -16.37
N TRP A 25 -18.17 -2.25 -15.38
CA TRP A 25 -18.12 -1.60 -14.07
C TRP A 25 -17.73 -2.59 -12.98
N ARG A 26 -16.74 -2.21 -12.14
CA ARG A 26 -16.35 -2.99 -10.96
C ARG A 26 -17.11 -2.50 -9.75
N ILE A 27 -18.05 -3.31 -9.28
CA ILE A 27 -18.72 -3.06 -8.00
C ILE A 27 -17.82 -3.63 -6.89
N PRO A 28 -17.40 -2.79 -5.93
CA PRO A 28 -16.57 -3.24 -4.82
C PRO A 28 -17.45 -4.00 -3.81
N LEU A 29 -17.59 -5.31 -4.04
CA LEU A 29 -18.31 -6.20 -3.15
C LEU A 29 -17.39 -6.62 -2.01
N PHE A 30 -17.67 -6.13 -0.80
CA PHE A 30 -16.90 -6.46 0.40
C PHE A 30 -17.64 -7.48 1.27
N VAL A 31 -16.89 -8.46 1.77
CA VAL A 31 -17.28 -9.35 2.87
C VAL A 31 -16.46 -8.94 4.09
N GLY A 32 -17.12 -8.39 5.11
CA GLY A 32 -16.48 -7.96 6.33
C GLY A 32 -17.46 -7.69 7.47
N ARG A 33 -17.43 -6.49 8.08
CA ARG A 33 -18.19 -6.21 9.31
C ARG A 33 -19.61 -5.78 9.01
N GLY A 34 -20.58 -6.33 9.75
CA GLY A 34 -22.00 -5.96 9.65
C GLY A 34 -22.51 -5.13 10.80
N PRO A 35 -23.72 -4.57 10.68
CA PRO A 35 -24.40 -3.88 11.76
C PRO A 35 -24.93 -4.87 12.82
N GLY A 36 -24.94 -4.46 14.09
CA GLY A 36 -25.49 -5.25 15.20
C GLY A 36 -24.55 -6.34 15.74
N PRO A 37 -25.04 -7.32 16.52
CA PRO A 37 -24.22 -8.22 17.33
C PRO A 37 -23.35 -9.22 16.54
N PHE A 38 -23.37 -9.17 15.20
CA PHE A 38 -22.65 -10.09 14.29
C PHE A 38 -21.41 -9.45 13.64
N TYR A 39 -20.74 -8.53 14.34
CA TYR A 39 -19.61 -7.71 13.88
C TYR A 39 -18.45 -8.44 13.19
N HIS A 40 -18.38 -9.78 13.26
CA HIS A 40 -17.31 -10.60 12.71
C HIS A 40 -17.76 -11.73 11.78
N ARG A 41 -19.05 -11.88 11.50
CA ARG A 41 -19.55 -12.97 10.66
C ARG A 41 -19.99 -12.50 9.27
N TRP A 42 -20.69 -11.37 9.16
CA TRP A 42 -21.35 -10.94 7.91
C TRP A 42 -21.42 -9.41 7.83
N GLY A 43 -21.10 -8.80 6.68
CA GLY A 43 -21.39 -7.39 6.39
C GLY A 43 -20.57 -6.76 5.26
N PHE A 44 -20.87 -5.50 4.93
CA PHE A 44 -20.33 -4.79 3.75
C PHE A 44 -19.16 -3.84 4.06
N LEU A 45 -18.71 -3.75 5.32
CA LEU A 45 -17.60 -2.88 5.69
C LEU A 45 -16.26 -3.61 5.57
N PRO A 46 -15.17 -2.92 5.16
CA PRO A 46 -13.84 -3.52 5.05
C PRO A 46 -13.35 -4.15 6.35
N LEU A 47 -12.53 -5.20 6.22
CA LEU A 47 -11.87 -5.84 7.36
C LEU A 47 -10.78 -4.93 7.92
N ARG A 48 -10.67 -4.88 9.27
CA ARG A 48 -9.57 -4.19 9.94
C ARG A 48 -8.32 -5.05 9.81
N VAL A 49 -7.36 -4.57 9.05
CA VAL A 49 -6.05 -5.20 8.89
C VAL A 49 -5.03 -4.31 9.60
N PRO A 50 -4.16 -4.87 10.48
CA PRO A 50 -3.09 -4.08 11.07
C PRO A 50 -2.15 -3.58 9.96
N HIS A 51 -1.87 -2.29 9.97
CA HIS A 51 -0.90 -1.65 9.08
C HIS A 51 0.25 -1.13 9.92
N ALA A 52 1.48 -1.51 9.57
CA ALA A 52 2.68 -0.97 10.17
C ALA A 52 3.16 0.22 9.31
N PHE A 53 3.29 1.39 9.93
CA PHE A 53 3.94 2.54 9.33
C PHE A 53 5.34 2.65 9.92
N VAL A 54 6.34 2.74 9.05
CA VAL A 54 7.74 2.91 9.43
C VAL A 54 8.19 4.29 8.94
N VAL A 55 8.81 5.05 9.82
CA VAL A 55 9.36 6.37 9.52
C VAL A 55 10.88 6.26 9.50
N GLY A 56 11.50 6.73 8.41
CA GLY A 56 12.95 6.73 8.25
C GLY A 56 13.64 7.87 9.01
N ALA A 57 14.96 7.89 8.91
CA ALA A 57 15.77 9.00 9.42
C ALA A 57 15.47 10.31 8.66
N PRO A 58 15.58 11.48 9.32
CA PRO A 58 15.43 12.76 8.65
C PRO A 58 16.54 12.98 7.62
N ILE A 59 16.19 13.54 6.47
CA ILE A 59 17.14 13.95 5.43
C ILE A 59 17.22 15.48 5.46
N GLU A 60 18.43 16.02 5.59
CA GLU A 60 18.64 17.46 5.57
C GLU A 60 18.46 18.01 4.16
N VAL A 61 17.56 18.97 4.00
CA VAL A 61 17.26 19.59 2.71
C VAL A 61 17.54 21.09 2.79
N ARG A 62 18.40 21.58 1.90
CA ARG A 62 18.59 23.03 1.70
C ARG A 62 17.43 23.57 0.88
N LYS A 63 16.76 24.59 1.40
CA LYS A 63 15.65 25.26 0.70
C LYS A 63 16.23 26.34 -0.22
N THR A 64 16.23 26.07 -1.52
CA THR A 64 16.66 27.01 -2.57
C THR A 64 15.42 27.51 -3.32
N ILE A 65 15.43 28.78 -3.75
CA ILE A 65 14.29 29.41 -4.44
C ILE A 65 14.12 28.85 -5.87
N ASP A 66 15.22 28.56 -6.54
CA ASP A 66 15.26 27.96 -7.88
C ASP A 66 16.30 26.84 -7.89
N PRO A 67 15.91 25.60 -7.54
CA PRO A 67 16.83 24.45 -7.49
C PRO A 67 17.16 23.97 -8.90
N THR A 68 18.40 23.51 -9.12
CA THR A 68 18.76 22.91 -10.40
C THR A 68 18.30 21.45 -10.48
N VAL A 69 18.19 20.91 -11.69
CA VAL A 69 17.77 19.51 -11.91
C VAL A 69 18.74 18.54 -11.24
N GLU A 70 20.04 18.85 -11.27
CA GLU A 70 21.09 18.05 -10.66
C GLU A 70 20.99 18.02 -9.13
N GLU A 71 20.60 19.14 -8.50
CA GLU A 71 20.36 19.21 -7.06
C GLU A 71 19.17 18.34 -6.65
N ILE A 72 18.10 18.36 -7.45
CA ILE A 72 16.91 17.53 -7.23
C ILE A 72 17.24 16.05 -7.38
N GLU A 73 17.98 15.69 -8.43
CA GLU A 73 18.36 14.30 -8.70
C GLU A 73 19.31 13.76 -7.61
N ALA A 74 20.27 14.58 -7.16
CA ALA A 74 21.14 14.23 -6.05
C ALA A 74 20.35 13.97 -4.75
N LEU A 75 19.37 14.84 -4.45
CA LEU A 75 18.50 14.67 -3.28
C LEU A 75 17.60 13.44 -3.41
N HIS A 76 17.03 13.21 -4.60
CA HIS A 76 16.20 12.04 -4.87
C HIS A 76 17.01 10.74 -4.71
N SER A 77 18.25 10.72 -5.19
CA SER A 77 19.15 9.58 -5.02
C SER A 77 19.42 9.27 -3.54
N GLN A 78 19.70 10.30 -2.73
CA GLN A 78 19.87 10.16 -1.28
C GLN A 78 18.60 9.62 -0.60
N TYR A 79 17.44 10.13 -1.00
CA TYR A 79 16.16 9.63 -0.52
C TYR A 79 15.94 8.16 -0.89
N ALA A 80 16.19 7.78 -2.14
CA ALA A 80 16.01 6.41 -2.63
C ALA A 80 16.94 5.41 -1.95
N GLU A 81 18.16 5.82 -1.59
CA GLU A 81 19.09 5.02 -0.80
C GLU A 81 18.62 4.85 0.65
N ALA A 82 18.18 5.94 1.31
CA ALA A 82 17.66 5.89 2.66
C ALA A 82 16.42 4.99 2.78
N VAL A 83 15.51 5.04 1.80
CA VAL A 83 14.34 4.18 1.74
C VAL A 83 14.72 2.72 1.52
N ARG A 84 15.71 2.43 0.67
CA ARG A 84 16.22 1.05 0.48
C ARG A 84 16.77 0.47 1.78
N LYS A 85 17.60 1.24 2.48
CA LYS A 85 18.16 0.82 3.77
C LYS A 85 17.06 0.55 4.80
N LEU A 86 16.09 1.46 4.91
CA LEU A 86 14.95 1.29 5.81
C LEU A 86 14.13 0.03 5.46
N TYR A 87 13.96 -0.24 4.16
CA TYR A 87 13.27 -1.44 3.69
C TYR A 87 14.03 -2.71 4.09
N GLU A 88 15.34 -2.77 3.89
CA GLU A 88 16.16 -3.93 4.28
C GLU A 88 16.11 -4.20 5.79
N GLU A 89 16.14 -3.16 6.62
CA GLU A 89 16.06 -3.28 8.07
C GLU A 89 14.66 -3.71 8.55
N CYS A 90 13.59 -3.22 7.91
CA CYS A 90 12.21 -3.42 8.36
C CYS A 90 11.49 -4.61 7.70
N SER A 91 11.85 -4.96 6.47
CA SER A 91 11.28 -6.07 5.71
C SER A 91 11.25 -7.39 6.51
N PRO A 92 12.34 -7.85 7.16
CA PRO A 92 12.31 -9.11 7.91
C PRO A 92 11.36 -9.10 9.11
N ARG A 93 11.01 -7.92 9.64
CA ARG A 93 10.14 -7.80 10.82
C ARG A 93 8.65 -7.69 10.47
N TYR A 94 8.33 -7.11 9.31
CA TYR A 94 6.95 -6.76 8.96
C TYR A 94 6.43 -7.45 7.69
N SER A 95 7.29 -8.01 6.85
CA SER A 95 6.91 -8.70 5.62
C SER A 95 7.16 -10.19 5.72
N SER A 96 6.15 -11.00 5.37
CA SER A 96 6.30 -12.45 5.24
C SER A 96 6.88 -12.87 3.89
N ALA A 97 7.07 -11.93 2.96
CA ALA A 97 7.57 -12.16 1.61
C ALA A 97 8.65 -11.13 1.25
N ASN A 98 9.74 -11.59 0.64
CA ASN A 98 10.78 -10.73 0.06
C ASN A 98 10.26 -10.13 -1.25
N LEU A 99 9.51 -9.03 -1.15
CA LEU A 99 9.03 -8.30 -2.32
C LEU A 99 10.12 -7.33 -2.79
N PRO A 100 10.37 -7.20 -4.10
CA PRO A 100 11.30 -6.18 -4.59
C PRO A 100 10.74 -4.78 -4.28
N LEU A 101 11.56 -3.93 -3.69
CA LEU A 101 11.25 -2.51 -3.52
C LEU A 101 11.37 -1.82 -4.88
N VAL A 102 10.27 -1.26 -5.37
CA VAL A 102 10.24 -0.44 -6.58
C VAL A 102 9.94 1.00 -6.17
N ILE A 103 10.92 1.88 -6.37
CA ILE A 103 10.76 3.33 -6.21
C ILE A 103 10.45 3.88 -7.61
N VAL A 104 9.30 4.53 -7.75
CA VAL A 104 8.91 5.17 -9.00
C VAL A 104 9.44 6.59 -8.96
N THR A 105 10.41 6.88 -9.82
CA THR A 105 10.98 8.22 -10.12
C THR A 105 10.12 8.96 -11.11
#